data_AF-A0A1V6ILB9-F1
#
_entry.id   AF-A0A1V6ILB9-F1
#
_cell.length_a   1.000
_cell.length_b   1.000
_cell.length_c   1.000
_cell.angle_alpha   90.00
_cell.angle_beta   90.00
_cell.angle_gamma   90.00
#
_symmetry.space_group_name_H-M   'P 1'
#
loop_
_entity.id
_entity.type
_entity.pdbx_description
1 polymer ?
#
loop_
_entity_poly.entity_id
_entity_poly.type
_entity_poly.pdbx_seq_one_letter_code
_entity_poly.pdbx_strand_id
1 'polypeptide(L)'
;MGDYTIYLRVGDYVYHKKYARWGVGVVVEERRSEVPGGFCYVRINFEDGKIRVFDNNYKSVNCCYYAGIKKIHTEGLEELTGLRLDVSEIFWLQESSGSKKL
;
A
#
# COMPACT_ATOMS: atom_id res chain seq x y z
N MET A 1 -8.72 4.98 -25.25
CA MET A 1 -7.75 5.02 -24.12
C MET A 1 -8.51 4.67 -22.86
N GLY A 2 -8.15 3.58 -22.17
CA GLY A 2 -8.81 3.21 -20.90
C GLY A 2 -8.57 4.27 -19.83
N ASP A 3 -9.64 4.89 -19.34
CA ASP A 3 -9.59 5.96 -18.33
C ASP A 3 -9.44 5.36 -16.91
N TYR A 4 -8.26 4.81 -16.65
CA TYR A 4 -7.87 4.31 -15.33
C TYR A 4 -7.36 5.45 -14.46
N THR A 5 -7.98 5.61 -13.29
CA THR A 5 -7.38 6.40 -12.19
C THR A 5 -6.54 5.44 -11.37
N ILE A 6 -5.23 5.61 -11.37
CA ILE A 6 -4.30 4.69 -10.71
C ILE A 6 -4.07 5.10 -9.27
N TYR A 7 -4.11 4.15 -8.33
CA TYR A 7 -3.87 4.43 -6.91
C TYR A 7 -2.41 4.27 -6.48
N LEU A 8 -1.76 3.16 -6.84
CA LEU A 8 -0.37 2.87 -6.46
C LEU A 8 0.58 2.88 -7.67
N ARG A 9 1.83 3.26 -7.43
CA ARG A 9 2.95 3.25 -8.39
C ARG A 9 4.04 2.28 -7.93
N VAL A 10 4.85 1.80 -8.87
CA VAL A 10 6.10 1.07 -8.54
C VAL A 10 6.96 1.91 -7.59
N GLY A 11 7.47 1.28 -6.53
CA GLY A 11 8.24 1.93 -5.48
C GLY A 11 7.42 2.44 -4.29
N ASP A 12 6.09 2.48 -4.38
CA ASP A 12 5.26 2.87 -3.25
C ASP A 12 5.36 1.82 -2.12
N TYR A 13 5.59 2.30 -0.89
CA TYR A 13 5.52 1.51 0.32
C TYR A 13 4.09 1.50 0.85
N VAL A 14 3.64 0.34 1.30
CA VAL A 14 2.26 0.13 1.74
C VAL A 14 2.17 -0.81 2.94
N TYR A 15 1.01 -0.82 3.58
CA TYR A 15 0.63 -1.86 4.53
C TYR A 15 -0.83 -2.27 4.30
N HIS A 16 -1.22 -3.44 4.83
CA HIS A 16 -2.61 -3.89 4.78
C HIS A 16 -3.30 -3.71 6.14
N LYS A 17 -4.38 -2.91 6.19
CA LYS A 17 -5.10 -2.55 7.43
C LYS A 17 -5.51 -3.74 8.31
N LYS A 18 -5.97 -4.83 7.70
CA LYS A 18 -6.48 -6.03 8.42
C LYS A 18 -5.48 -7.18 8.53
N TYR A 19 -4.35 -7.11 7.82
CA TYR A 19 -3.38 -8.20 7.75
C TYR A 19 -2.00 -7.68 8.12
N ALA A 20 -1.89 -7.14 9.33
CA ALA A 20 -0.64 -6.57 9.85
C ALA A 20 0.54 -7.56 9.77
N ARG A 21 0.28 -8.87 9.95
CA ARG A 21 1.28 -9.94 9.81
C ARG A 21 1.95 -10.05 8.43
N TRP A 22 1.42 -9.39 7.40
CA TRP A 22 2.09 -9.33 6.10
C TRP A 22 3.30 -8.40 6.14
N GLY A 23 3.36 -7.50 7.13
CA GLY A 23 4.38 -6.47 7.23
C GLY A 23 4.21 -5.39 6.16
N VAL A 24 5.29 -4.64 5.95
CA VAL A 24 5.38 -3.62 4.91
C VAL A 24 5.45 -4.29 3.54
N GLY A 25 4.74 -3.71 2.57
CA GLY A 25 4.82 -4.09 1.17
C GLY A 25 5.50 -3.00 0.35
N VAL A 26 6.24 -3.41 -0.68
CA VAL A 26 6.73 -2.52 -1.74
C VAL A 26 6.07 -2.92 -3.05
N VAL A 27 5.57 -1.94 -3.79
CA VAL A 27 5.02 -2.18 -5.14
C VAL A 27 6.18 -2.45 -6.10
N VAL A 28 6.22 -3.65 -6.66
CA VAL A 28 7.31 -4.10 -7.55
C VAL A 28 6.90 -4.13 -9.02
N GLU A 29 5.61 -4.10 -9.34
CA GLU A 29 5.11 -4.03 -10.72
C GLU A 29 3.78 -3.27 -10.77
N GLU A 30 3.61 -2.46 -11.81
CA GLU A 30 2.34 -1.84 -12.23
C GLU A 30 2.05 -2.27 -13.67
N ARG A 31 0.83 -2.75 -13.94
CA ARG A 31 0.37 -3.06 -15.30
C ARG A 31 -1.02 -2.51 -15.55
N ARG A 32 -1.22 -1.95 -16.76
CA ARG A 32 -2.51 -1.48 -17.26
C ARG A 32 -2.68 -1.87 -18.72
N SER A 33 -3.89 -2.26 -19.09
CA SER A 33 -4.27 -2.48 -20.49
C SER A 33 -4.63 -1.16 -21.17
N GLU A 34 -4.44 -1.07 -22.48
CA GLU A 34 -4.92 0.06 -23.28
C GLU A 34 -6.35 -0.16 -23.80
N VAL A 35 -6.84 -1.39 -23.67
CA VAL A 35 -8.16 -1.82 -24.13
C VAL A 35 -9.22 -1.50 -23.08
N PRO A 36 -10.37 -0.91 -23.45
CA PRO A 36 -11.49 -0.71 -22.53
C PRO A 36 -11.91 -2.02 -21.85
N GLY A 37 -12.05 -1.99 -20.52
CA GLY A 37 -12.38 -3.19 -19.72
C GLY A 37 -11.20 -4.13 -19.49
N GLY A 38 -9.99 -3.79 -19.95
CA GLY A 38 -8.80 -4.58 -19.69
C GLY A 38 -8.31 -4.49 -18.24
N PHE A 39 -7.24 -5.23 -17.95
CA PHE A 39 -6.67 -5.33 -16.60
C PHE A 39 -5.97 -4.04 -16.15
N CYS A 40 -6.02 -3.78 -14.84
CA CYS A 40 -5.26 -2.75 -14.16
C CYS A 40 -4.87 -3.28 -12.78
N TYR A 41 -3.60 -3.59 -12.57
CA TYR A 41 -3.15 -4.21 -11.32
C TYR A 41 -1.74 -3.81 -10.91
N VAL A 42 -1.43 -4.08 -9.65
CA VAL A 42 -0.08 -4.02 -9.08
C VAL A 42 0.31 -5.34 -8.46
N ARG A 43 1.62 -5.60 -8.44
CA ARG A 43 2.22 -6.64 -7.59
C ARG A 43 2.93 -5.98 -6.43
N ILE A 44 2.66 -6.49 -5.23
CA ILE A 44 3.23 -5.97 -3.99
C ILE A 44 4.01 -7.11 -3.33
N ASN A 45 5.30 -6.89 -3.11
CA ASN A 45 6.15 -7.79 -2.35
C ASN A 45 6.09 -7.42 -0.87
N PHE A 46 5.55 -8.30 -0.04
CA PHE A 46 5.42 -8.09 1.40
C PHE A 46 6.56 -8.75 2.17
N GLU A 47 6.88 -8.21 3.35
CA GLU A 47 7.92 -8.73 4.26
C GLU A 47 7.68 -10.18 4.71
N ASP A 48 6.43 -10.66 4.66
CA ASP A 48 6.12 -12.08 4.87
C ASP A 48 6.59 -13.01 3.74
N GLY A 49 7.36 -12.47 2.78
CA GLY A 49 7.99 -13.19 1.68
C GLY A 49 7.05 -13.51 0.52
N LYS A 50 5.81 -13.02 0.55
CA LYS A 50 4.79 -13.33 -0.47
C LYS A 50 4.47 -12.11 -1.34
N ILE A 51 4.54 -12.33 -2.65
CA ILE A 51 4.05 -11.37 -3.63
C ILE A 51 2.56 -11.57 -3.85
N ARG A 52 1.78 -10.48 -3.76
CA ARG A 52 0.33 -10.47 -3.97
C ARG A 52 -0.07 -9.52 -5.07
N VAL A 53 -1.12 -9.86 -5.81
CA VAL A 53 -1.66 -9.06 -6.92
C VAL A 53 -2.95 -8.39 -6.49
N PHE A 54 -3.11 -7.11 -6.81
CA PHE A 54 -4.34 -6.37 -6.53
C PHE A 54 -4.77 -5.52 -7.72
N ASP A 55 -6.08 -5.35 -7.88
CA ASP A 55 -6.65 -4.34 -8.78
C ASP A 55 -6.16 -2.94 -8.36
N ASN A 56 -5.67 -2.16 -9.32
CA ASN A 56 -5.10 -0.83 -9.08
C ASN A 56 -5.91 0.31 -9.71
N ASN A 57 -7.09 0.00 -10.27
CA ASN A 57 -8.00 0.99 -10.78
C ASN A 57 -8.83 1.58 -9.63
N TYR A 58 -8.59 2.82 -9.25
CA TYR A 58 -9.28 3.52 -8.17
C TYR A 58 -10.80 3.65 -8.42
N LYS A 59 -11.24 3.58 -9.68
CA LYS A 59 -12.68 3.54 -10.03
C LYS A 59 -13.30 2.16 -9.83
N SER A 60 -12.50 1.10 -9.66
CA SER A 60 -12.96 -0.26 -9.42
C SER A 60 -13.36 -0.44 -7.96
N VAL A 61 -14.50 -1.08 -7.70
CA VAL A 61 -14.93 -1.46 -6.35
C VAL A 61 -13.95 -2.44 -5.68
N ASN A 62 -13.15 -3.14 -6.49
CA ASN A 62 -12.15 -4.10 -6.04
C ASN A 62 -10.75 -3.48 -5.90
N CYS A 63 -10.60 -2.17 -6.09
CA CYS A 63 -9.31 -1.49 -5.97
C CYS A 63 -8.63 -1.85 -4.65
N CYS A 64 -7.31 -2.02 -4.68
CA CYS A 64 -6.47 -2.26 -3.51
C CYS A 64 -6.74 -1.27 -2.36
N TYR A 65 -7.08 -0.01 -2.66
CA TYR A 65 -7.48 0.98 -1.64
C TYR A 65 -8.67 0.50 -0.78
N TYR A 66 -9.71 -0.05 -1.43
CA TYR A 66 -10.92 -0.56 -0.78
C TYR A 66 -10.71 -1.95 -0.18
N ALA A 67 -9.81 -2.75 -0.77
CA ALA A 67 -9.39 -4.04 -0.21
C ALA A 67 -8.61 -3.88 1.11
N GLY A 68 -8.04 -2.71 1.39
CA GLY A 68 -7.39 -2.40 2.67
C GLY A 68 -5.92 -2.02 2.58
N ILE A 69 -5.36 -1.88 1.37
CA ILE A 69 -4.00 -1.41 1.14
C ILE A 69 -3.94 0.10 1.36
N LYS A 70 -2.97 0.56 2.16
CA LYS A 70 -2.72 1.98 2.43
C LYS A 70 -1.28 2.33 2.11
N LYS A 71 -1.11 3.45 1.42
CA LYS A 71 0.19 4.03 1.13
C LYS A 71 0.79 4.61 2.40
N ILE A 72 2.07 4.35 2.62
CA ILE A 72 2.86 4.96 3.67
C ILE A 72 3.40 6.26 3.08
N HIS A 73 2.98 7.39 3.63
CA HIS A 73 3.45 8.70 3.21
C HIS A 73 4.64 9.09 4.11
N THR A 74 5.85 9.16 3.53
CA THR A 74 7.05 9.63 4.24
C THR A 74 6.95 11.12 4.57
N GLU A 75 6.32 11.90 3.71
CA GLU A 75 6.32 13.37 3.76
C GLU A 75 5.59 13.96 4.98
N GLY A 76 4.61 13.25 5.56
CA GLY A 76 3.85 13.76 6.71
C GLY A 76 4.53 13.57 8.07
N LEU A 77 5.49 12.65 8.19
CA LEU A 77 6.13 12.32 9.47
C LEU A 77 7.44 13.09 9.68
N GLU A 78 8.20 13.35 8.61
CA GLU A 78 9.41 14.19 8.69
C GLU A 78 9.06 15.64 9.04
N GLU A 79 7.98 16.19 8.46
CA GLU A 79 7.56 17.58 8.69
C GLU A 79 6.98 17.82 10.10
N LEU A 80 6.36 16.79 10.71
CA LEU A 80 5.79 16.86 12.06
C LEU A 80 6.79 16.51 13.18
N THR A 81 7.81 15.70 12.89
CA THR A 81 8.70 15.15 13.94
C THR A 81 10.17 15.55 13.77
N GLY A 82 10.58 16.08 12.62
CA GLY A 82 11.98 16.37 12.31
C GLY A 82 12.89 15.13 12.24
N LEU A 83 12.31 13.93 12.35
CA LEU A 83 13.02 12.66 12.29
C LEU A 83 12.73 12.00 10.95
N ARG A 84 13.79 11.54 10.27
CA ARG A 84 13.69 10.56 9.18
C ARG A 84 13.34 9.22 9.83
N LEU A 85 12.08 9.04 10.17
CA LEU A 85 11.61 7.77 10.70
C LEU A 85 11.65 6.74 9.59
N ASP A 86 12.43 5.70 9.79
CA ASP A 86 12.41 4.56 8.87
C ASP A 86 11.00 3.91 8.91
N VAL A 87 10.61 3.27 7.81
CA VAL A 87 9.29 2.62 7.71
C VAL A 87 9.07 1.60 8.84
N SER A 88 10.14 0.99 9.34
CA SER A 88 10.12 0.11 10.51
C SER A 88 9.78 0.82 11.83
N GLU A 89 10.18 2.08 12.02
CA GLU A 89 9.85 2.85 13.23
C GLU A 89 8.37 3.28 13.24
N ILE A 90 7.80 3.60 12.08
CA ILE A 90 6.36 3.89 11.93
C ILE A 90 5.53 2.69 12.39
N PHE A 91 6.00 1.48 12.06
CA PHE A 91 5.34 0.24 12.43
C PHE A 91 5.36 0.02 13.95
N TRP A 92 6.53 0.20 14.59
CA TRP A 92 6.65 0.16 16.06
C TRP A 92 5.73 1.16 16.76
N LEU A 93 5.56 2.37 16.23
CA LEU A 93 4.65 3.37 16.79
C LEU A 93 3.16 2.96 16.65
N GLN A 94 2.77 2.30 15.56
CA GLN A 94 1.43 1.76 15.40
C GLN A 94 1.16 0.56 16.32
N GLU A 95 2.12 -0.35 16.51
CA GLU A 95 1.98 -1.44 17.48
C GLU A 95 1.94 -0.92 18.94
N SER A 96 2.75 0.10 19.26
CA SER A 96 2.80 0.69 20.60
C SER A 96 1.53 1.44 20.98
N SER A 97 0.83 2.02 20.00
CA SER A 97 -0.45 2.70 20.19
C SER A 97 -1.66 1.74 20.18
N GLY A 98 -1.47 0.49 19.76
CA GLY A 98 -2.44 -0.60 19.80
C GLY A 98 -2.67 -1.21 21.19
N SER A 99 -1.93 -0.79 22.22
CA SER A 99 -2.10 -1.30 23.59
C SER A 99 -3.10 -0.46 24.40
N LYS A 100 -4.39 -0.67 24.13
CA LYS A 100 -5.52 -0.41 25.05
C LYS A 100 -6.62 -1.42 24.68
N LYS A 101 -7.13 -2.31 25.52
CA LYS A 101 -7.02 -2.66 26.95
C LYS A 101 -7.40 -4.16 27.04
N LEU A 102 -7.06 -4.79 28.17
CA LEU A 102 -7.66 -6.03 28.67
C LEU A 102 -9.19 -6.04 28.55
#